data_AF-A0AA95KZ64-F1
#
_entry.id   AF-A0AA95KZ64-F1
#
_cell.length_a   1.000
_cell.length_b   1.000
_cell.length_c   1.000
_cell.angle_alpha   90.00
_cell.angle_beta   90.00
_cell.angle_gamma   90.00
#
_symmetry.space_group_name_H-M   'P 1'
#
loop_
_entity.id
_entity.type
_entity.pdbx_description
1 polymer ?
#
loop_
_entity_poly.entity_id
_entity_poly.type
_entity_poly.pdbx_seq_one_letter_code
_entity_poly.pdbx_strand_id
1 'polypeptide(L)'
;MEHSKALLIKAIMTFAILLLFLGSYAGLGDILIITLVLGAISYLAGDLFILPKTSNLTASLADFALSFLVIWGLGLLLFEQTNGLIGASLFAAALIASGEWFFHSYVADRVLHINRKI
;
A
#
# COMPACT_ATOMS: atom_id res chain seq x y z
N MET A 1 -16.21 -4.48 13.34
CA MET A 1 -16.88 -3.76 12.22
C MET A 1 -16.05 -2.59 11.68
N GLU A 2 -15.00 -2.14 12.37
CA GLU A 2 -14.16 -1.01 11.93
C GLU A 2 -12.96 -1.46 11.06
N HIS A 3 -12.38 -2.64 11.32
CA HIS A 3 -11.27 -3.18 10.51
C HIS A 3 -11.66 -3.45 9.05
N SER A 4 -12.89 -3.90 8.79
CA SER A 4 -13.36 -4.16 7.41
C SER A 4 -13.54 -2.88 6.62
N LYS A 5 -14.04 -1.81 7.24
CA LYS A 5 -14.12 -0.48 6.60
C LYS A 5 -12.73 0.07 6.32
N ALA A 6 -11.80 -0.17 7.25
CA ALA A 6 -10.43 0.27 7.12
C ALA A 6 -9.70 -0.39 5.94
N LEU A 7 -9.82 -1.73 5.84
CA LEU A 7 -9.30 -2.50 4.72
C LEU A 7 -9.92 -2.08 3.38
N LEU A 8 -11.22 -1.76 3.35
CA LEU A 8 -11.89 -1.34 2.13
C LEU A 8 -11.38 0.02 1.62
N ILE A 9 -11.19 0.99 2.52
CA ILE A 9 -10.64 2.31 2.17
C ILE A 9 -9.21 2.16 1.64
N LYS A 10 -8.39 1.34 2.32
CA LYS A 10 -7.03 1.02 1.90
C LYS A 10 -7.01 0.42 0.50
N ALA A 11 -7.82 -0.60 0.25
CA ALA A 11 -7.90 -1.27 -1.05
C ALA A 11 -8.33 -0.31 -2.17
N ILE A 12 -9.33 0.55 -1.94
CA ILE A 12 -9.78 1.53 -2.93
C ILE A 12 -8.70 2.57 -3.22
N MET A 13 -8.02 3.07 -2.19
CA MET A 13 -6.92 4.04 -2.34
C MET A 13 -5.77 3.43 -3.14
N THR A 14 -5.32 2.22 -2.76
CA THR A 14 -4.27 1.49 -3.47
C THR A 14 -4.65 1.24 -4.92
N PHE A 15 -5.89 0.77 -5.17
CA PHE A 15 -6.38 0.52 -6.52
C PHE A 15 -6.38 1.79 -7.38
N ALA A 16 -6.85 2.91 -6.83
CA ALA A 16 -6.90 4.19 -7.54
C ALA A 16 -5.49 4.71 -7.88
N ILE A 17 -4.53 4.61 -6.94
CA ILE A 17 -3.14 5.00 -7.18
C ILE A 17 -2.52 4.11 -8.26
N LEU A 18 -2.67 2.78 -8.15
CA LEU A 18 -2.13 1.86 -9.15
C LEU A 18 -2.75 2.10 -10.53
N LEU A 19 -4.05 2.39 -10.60
CA LEU A 19 -4.71 2.71 -11.86
C LEU A 19 -4.14 3.99 -12.50
N LEU A 20 -3.84 5.01 -11.69
CA LEU A 20 -3.27 6.27 -12.18
C LEU A 20 -1.85 6.10 -12.74
N PHE A 21 -0.98 5.34 -12.05
CA PHE A 21 0.44 5.24 -12.40
C PHE A 21 0.79 4.05 -13.29
N LEU A 22 0.04 2.95 -13.18
CA LEU A 22 0.30 1.70 -13.90
C LEU A 22 -0.72 1.43 -15.02
N GLY A 23 -1.84 2.15 -15.07
CA GLY A 23 -2.90 1.93 -16.06
C GLY A 23 -2.46 2.09 -17.52
N SER A 24 -1.37 2.82 -17.78
CA SER A 24 -0.77 2.92 -19.12
C SER A 24 0.12 1.74 -19.50
N TYR A 25 0.56 0.94 -18.51
CA TYR A 25 1.49 -0.19 -18.68
C TYR A 25 0.81 -1.55 -18.52
N ALA A 26 -0.38 -1.58 -17.91
CA ALA A 26 -1.01 -2.77 -17.39
C ALA A 26 -2.52 -2.77 -17.68
N GLY A 27 -3.09 -3.96 -17.91
CA GLY A 27 -4.54 -4.11 -18.01
C GLY A 27 -5.22 -4.00 -16.64
N LEU A 28 -6.54 -3.79 -16.65
CA LEU A 28 -7.33 -3.77 -15.40
C LEU A 28 -7.19 -5.07 -14.59
N GLY A 29 -7.00 -6.21 -15.26
CA GLY A 29 -6.77 -7.50 -14.61
C GLY A 29 -5.47 -7.54 -13.81
N ASP A 30 -4.37 -7.04 -14.38
CA ASP A 30 -3.06 -7.03 -13.73
C ASP A 30 -3.06 -6.08 -12.52
N ILE A 31 -3.70 -4.91 -12.67
CA ILE A 31 -3.84 -3.93 -11.59
C ILE A 31 -4.65 -4.50 -10.43
N LEU A 32 -5.72 -5.25 -10.71
CA LEU A 32 -6.51 -5.96 -9.69
C LEU A 32 -5.67 -7.01 -8.96
N ILE A 33 -4.87 -7.80 -9.70
CA ILE A 33 -3.98 -8.81 -9.11
C ILE A 33 -2.98 -8.13 -8.16
N ILE A 34 -2.30 -7.08 -8.63
CA ILE A 34 -1.32 -6.35 -7.82
C ILE A 34 -2.00 -5.76 -6.59
N THR A 35 -3.17 -5.15 -6.72
CA THR A 35 -3.91 -4.57 -5.60
C THR A 35 -4.28 -5.61 -4.56
N LEU A 36 -4.74 -6.79 -4.98
CA LEU A 36 -5.10 -7.88 -4.09
C LEU A 36 -3.87 -8.40 -3.32
N VAL A 37 -2.76 -8.64 -4.04
CA VAL A 37 -1.51 -9.11 -3.46
C VAL A 37 -0.92 -8.07 -2.50
N LEU A 38 -0.87 -6.80 -2.91
CA LEU A 38 -0.40 -5.71 -2.08
C LEU A 38 -1.24 -5.56 -0.82
N GLY A 39 -2.57 -5.60 -0.96
CA GLY A 39 -3.50 -5.52 0.16
C GLY A 39 -3.32 -6.65 1.16
N ALA A 40 -3.15 -7.89 0.67
CA ALA A 40 -2.90 -9.05 1.52
C ALA A 40 -1.55 -8.95 2.24
N ILE A 41 -0.47 -8.65 1.52
CA ILE A 41 0.88 -8.59 2.11
C ILE A 41 1.01 -7.38 3.05
N SER A 42 0.55 -6.20 2.66
CA SER A 42 0.61 -4.99 3.50
C SER A 42 -0.24 -5.13 4.76
N TYR A 43 -1.41 -5.79 4.69
CA TYR A 43 -2.19 -6.08 5.90
C TYR A 43 -1.49 -7.05 6.84
N LEU A 44 -0.89 -8.12 6.31
CA LEU A 44 -0.18 -9.10 7.12
C LEU A 44 1.09 -8.49 7.71
N ALA A 45 1.98 -8.00 6.86
CA ALA A 45 3.32 -7.52 7.24
C ALA A 45 3.27 -6.15 7.94
N GLY A 46 2.63 -5.15 7.34
CA GLY A 46 2.54 -3.80 7.87
C GLY A 46 1.64 -3.72 9.09
N ASP A 47 0.34 -3.95 8.88
CA ASP A 47 -0.68 -3.64 9.88
C ASP A 47 -0.69 -4.62 11.07
N LEU A 48 -0.42 -5.92 10.86
CA LEU A 48 -0.46 -6.93 11.94
C LEU A 48 0.89 -7.16 12.63
N PHE A 49 2.01 -7.13 11.90
CA PHE A 49 3.33 -7.42 12.48
C PHE A 49 4.13 -6.16 12.86
N ILE A 50 4.13 -5.13 12.03
CA ILE A 50 4.99 -3.95 12.21
C ILE A 50 4.31 -2.88 13.08
N LEU A 51 3.03 -2.59 12.84
CA LEU A 51 2.27 -1.56 13.56
C LEU A 51 2.20 -1.74 15.09
N PRO A 52 2.04 -2.94 15.68
CA PRO A 52 1.98 -3.09 17.13
C PRO A 52 3.35 -2.99 17.83
N LYS A 53 4.44 -3.04 17.06
CA LYS A 53 5.82 -3.08 17.60
C LYS A 53 6.62 -1.82 17.31
N THR A 54 6.08 -0.88 16.53
CA THR A 54 6.86 0.23 15.96
C THR A 54 6.07 1.54 15.88
N SER A 55 6.75 2.65 15.61
CA SER A 55 6.14 3.97 15.36
C SER A 55 5.52 4.04 13.96
N ASN A 56 4.55 4.94 13.78
CA ASN A 56 3.86 5.18 12.50
C ASN A 56 4.84 5.44 11.36
N LEU A 57 5.93 6.18 11.63
CA LEU A 57 6.92 6.52 10.60
C LEU A 57 7.67 5.27 10.09
N THR A 58 8.02 4.36 10.99
CA THR A 58 8.70 3.11 10.61
C THR A 58 7.74 2.16 9.91
N ALA A 59 6.47 2.10 10.31
CA ALA A 59 5.45 1.31 9.63
C ALA A 59 5.26 1.79 8.19
N SER A 60 5.06 3.10 7.98
CA SER A 60 4.91 3.66 6.63
C SER A 60 6.17 3.51 5.77
N LEU A 61 7.38 3.58 6.35
CA LEU A 61 8.61 3.32 5.60
C LEU A 61 8.73 1.85 5.17
N ALA A 62 8.32 0.92 6.03
CA ALA A 62 8.26 -0.49 5.69
C ALA A 62 7.22 -0.76 4.60
N ASP A 63 6.04 -0.14 4.70
CA ASP A 63 4.99 -0.26 3.71
C ASP A 63 5.38 0.37 2.36
N PHE A 64 6.17 1.45 2.37
CA PHE A 64 6.79 2.01 1.16
C PHE A 64 7.69 1.00 0.47
N ALA A 65 8.65 0.42 1.21
CA ALA A 65 9.60 -0.54 0.65
C ALA A 65 8.88 -1.79 0.14
N LEU A 66 7.92 -2.29 0.90
CA LEU A 66 7.11 -3.45 0.55
C LEU A 66 6.28 -3.17 -0.71
N SER A 67 5.61 -2.01 -0.77
CA SER A 67 4.79 -1.64 -1.91
C SER A 67 5.63 -1.51 -3.17
N PHE A 68 6.79 -0.85 -3.08
CA PHE A 68 7.72 -0.73 -4.20
C PHE A 68 8.15 -2.11 -4.72
N LEU A 69 8.63 -2.99 -3.84
CA LEU A 69 9.13 -4.31 -4.23
C LEU A 69 8.03 -5.18 -4.86
N VAL A 70 6.81 -5.15 -4.32
CA VAL A 70 5.69 -5.93 -4.86
C VAL A 70 5.23 -5.36 -6.21
N ILE A 71 5.06 -4.04 -6.33
CA ILE A 71 4.60 -3.41 -7.58
C ILE A 71 5.64 -3.61 -8.68
N TRP A 72 6.92 -3.37 -8.37
CA TRP A 72 8.00 -3.57 -9.32
C TRP A 72 8.17 -5.05 -9.70
N GLY A 73 8.20 -5.95 -8.71
CA GLY A 73 8.38 -7.38 -8.93
C GLY A 73 7.24 -8.01 -9.72
N LEU A 74 5.98 -7.71 -9.37
CA LEU A 74 4.82 -8.18 -10.13
C LEU A 74 4.73 -7.48 -11.49
N GLY A 75 5.06 -6.20 -11.58
CA GLY A 75 5.08 -5.48 -12.85
C GLY A 75 6.06 -6.07 -13.86
N LEU A 76 7.21 -6.58 -13.42
CA LEU A 76 8.16 -7.30 -14.30
C LEU A 76 7.60 -8.63 -14.83
N LEU A 77 6.66 -9.25 -14.11
CA LEU A 77 6.06 -10.53 -14.49
C LEU A 77 4.78 -10.36 -15.33
N LEU A 78 4.01 -9.30 -15.06
CA LEU A 78 2.68 -9.10 -15.64
C LEU A 78 2.69 -8.14 -16.83
N PHE A 79 3.64 -7.20 -16.92
CA PHE A 79 3.59 -6.15 -17.94
C PHE A 79 4.45 -6.49 -19.14
N GLU A 80 3.91 -6.31 -20.35
CA GLU A 80 4.66 -6.47 -21.59
C GLU A 80 5.68 -5.35 -21.80
N GLN A 81 5.40 -4.14 -21.29
CA GLN A 81 6.30 -3.00 -21.33
C GLN A 81 6.73 -2.56 -19.93
N THR A 82 8.03 -2.67 -19.66
CA THR A 82 8.62 -2.34 -18.36
C THR A 82 9.38 -1.00 -18.38
N ASN A 83 9.34 -0.29 -19.51
CA ASN A 83 10.04 0.97 -19.68
C ASN A 83 9.44 2.03 -18.73
N GLY A 84 10.24 2.53 -17.77
CA GLY A 84 9.74 3.47 -16.76
C GLY A 84 9.01 2.81 -15.58
N LEU A 85 8.91 1.47 -15.53
CA LEU A 85 8.26 0.73 -14.44
C LEU A 85 8.88 1.03 -13.07
N ILE A 86 10.21 1.18 -12.99
CA ILE A 86 10.90 1.54 -11.74
C ILE A 86 10.41 2.91 -11.24
N GLY A 87 10.28 3.89 -12.14
CA GLY A 87 9.76 5.21 -11.78
C GLY A 87 8.30 5.14 -11.34
N ALA A 88 7.45 4.50 -12.14
CA ALA A 88 6.02 4.35 -11.84
C ALA A 88 5.77 3.62 -10.50
N SER A 89 6.49 2.52 -10.25
CA SER A 89 6.42 1.76 -9.00
C SER A 89 6.91 2.57 -7.80
N LEU A 90 7.96 3.38 -7.94
CA LEU A 90 8.49 4.20 -6.85
C LEU A 90 7.54 5.35 -6.49
N PHE A 91 6.96 6.04 -7.49
CA PHE A 91 5.95 7.07 -7.25
C PHE A 91 4.65 6.49 -6.67
N ALA A 92 4.18 5.35 -7.20
CA ALA A 92 3.01 4.67 -6.66
C ALA A 92 3.23 4.24 -5.20
N ALA A 93 4.36 3.63 -4.89
CA ALA A 93 4.71 3.23 -3.53
C ALA A 93 4.80 4.43 -2.58
N ALA A 94 5.38 5.56 -3.02
CA ALA A 94 5.48 6.77 -2.22
C ALA A 94 4.11 7.33 -1.85
N LEU A 95 3.18 7.36 -2.81
CA LEU A 95 1.80 7.81 -2.59
C LEU A 95 1.01 6.84 -1.71
N ILE A 96 1.17 5.53 -1.90
CA ILE A 96 0.52 4.51 -1.07
C ILE A 96 0.98 4.66 0.38
N ALA A 97 2.30 4.71 0.62
CA ALA A 97 2.86 4.85 1.96
C ALA A 97 2.47 6.17 2.63
N SER A 98 2.41 7.27 1.86
CA SER A 98 1.93 8.56 2.37
C SER A 98 0.46 8.48 2.78
N GLY A 99 -0.38 7.80 1.98
CA GLY A 99 -1.78 7.54 2.30
C GLY A 99 -1.95 6.65 3.54
N GLU A 100 -1.12 5.61 3.66
CA GLU A 100 -1.10 4.70 4.81
C GLU A 100 -0.64 5.40 6.10
N TRP A 101 0.27 6.37 6.03
CA TRP A 101 0.67 7.17 7.19
C TRP A 101 -0.52 7.96 7.79
N PHE A 102 -1.32 8.61 6.94
CA PHE A 102 -2.57 9.26 7.36
C PHE A 102 -3.56 8.23 7.91
N PHE A 103 -3.60 7.05 7.29
CA PHE A 103 -4.47 5.96 7.68
C PHE A 103 -4.13 5.41 9.08
N HIS A 104 -2.85 5.21 9.38
CA HIS A 104 -2.38 4.78 10.71
C HIS A 104 -2.69 5.82 11.78
N SER A 105 -2.51 7.12 11.49
CA SER A 105 -2.93 8.19 12.42
C SER A 105 -4.43 8.18 12.66
N TYR A 106 -5.26 8.02 11.62
CA TYR A 106 -6.73 7.96 11.77
C TYR A 106 -7.20 6.73 12.56
N VAL A 107 -6.63 5.56 12.30
CA VAL A 107 -6.98 4.30 12.98
C VAL A 107 -6.53 4.30 14.44
N ALA A 108 -5.35 4.83 14.74
CA ALA A 108 -4.84 4.92 16.11
C ALA A 108 -5.74 5.80 17.00
N ASP A 109 -6.21 6.92 16.46
CA ASP A 109 -7.03 7.90 17.19
C ASP A 109 -8.48 7.43 17.35
N ARG A 110 -9.13 6.96 16.27
CA ARG A 110 -10.57 6.64 16.29
C ARG A 110 -10.93 5.19 16.65
N VAL A 111 -10.08 4.22 16.33
CA VAL A 111 -10.43 2.79 16.46
C VAL A 111 -9.80 2.19 17.70
N LEU A 112 -8.55 2.57 18.02
CA LEU A 112 -7.79 1.95 19.10
C LEU A 112 -7.73 2.80 20.39
N HIS A 113 -8.08 4.09 20.35
CA HIS A 113 -7.97 5.02 21.49
C HIS A 113 -6.59 4.97 22.20
N ILE A 114 -5.51 4.76 21.44
CA ILE A 114 -4.17 4.63 22.01
C ILE A 114 -3.51 6.01 21.99
N ASN A 115 -3.19 6.55 23.18
CA ASN A 115 -2.31 7.70 23.32
C ASN A 115 -0.86 7.28 22.94
N ARG A 116 -0.38 7.65 21.75
CA ARG A 116 0.93 7.24 21.23
C ARG A 116 1.97 8.35 21.39
N LYS A 117 3.22 7.94 21.70
CA LYS A 117 4.42 8.75 21.51
C LYS A 117 4.68 8.87 20.00
N ILE A 118 4.65 10.12 19.52
CA ILE A 118 5.06 10.53 18.18
C ILE A 118 6.52 10.14 17.97
#